data_AF-A0A7Y3U0T6-F1
#
_entry.id   AF-A0A7Y3U0T6-F1
#
_cell.length_a   1.000
_cell.length_b   1.000
_cell.length_c   1.000
_cell.angle_alpha   90.00
_cell.angle_beta   90.00
_cell.angle_gamma   90.00
#
_symmetry.space_group_name_H-M   'P 1'
#
loop_
_entity.id
_entity.type
_entity.pdbx_description
1 polymer ?
#
loop_
_entity_poly.entity_id
_entity_poly.type
_entity_poly.pdbx_seq_one_letter_code
_entity_poly.pdbx_strand_id
1 'polypeptide(L)'
;MSVSFGSFILDVQNKGTATVKIFGNQGNPLSDIMVVAKNDKENIATVTPNKGLTNSNGQISFTINGISNGIAIITFTANTLSDTLPLTVVSNIAPCAMASSSGGGRNSFGPKMMNDGKEKDDCSYHWVKTRNEVGQKKNAWIRLDWNRAVTLTRMTIQTTDCNESCGEDSDDPFYIDPGRNLGNGLVQYLSADAMTWVTDDEFVKEIGDIEYSFTKPITTRAIRIRRISPSAGCKGQQSNPIVFEWKVYGTPSCK
;
A
#
# COMPACT_ATOMS: atom_id res chain seq x y z
N MET A 1 0.51 29.62 -19.79
CA MET A 1 1.23 28.33 -19.77
C MET A 1 1.05 27.73 -18.40
N SER A 2 0.44 26.56 -18.29
CA SER A 2 0.32 25.83 -17.02
C SER A 2 0.68 24.37 -17.24
N VAL A 3 1.62 23.91 -16.44
CA VAL A 3 1.78 22.50 -16.12
C VAL A 3 1.22 22.38 -14.71
N SER A 4 0.51 21.30 -14.43
CA SER A 4 -0.01 21.03 -13.09
C SER A 4 0.05 19.54 -12.91
N PHE A 5 1.03 19.10 -12.13
CA PHE A 5 1.09 17.72 -11.68
C PHE A 5 0.39 17.60 -10.33
N GLY A 6 -0.37 16.52 -10.15
CA GLY A 6 -0.71 16.07 -8.80
C GLY A 6 0.52 15.52 -8.08
N SER A 7 0.36 15.02 -6.85
CA SER A 7 1.39 14.20 -6.21
C SER A 7 1.54 12.88 -6.97
N PHE A 8 2.79 12.47 -7.24
CA PHE A 8 3.09 11.19 -7.90
C PHE A 8 3.68 10.20 -6.90
N ILE A 9 3.08 9.02 -6.76
CA ILE A 9 3.56 7.95 -5.88
C ILE A 9 4.01 6.78 -6.75
N LEU A 10 5.19 6.23 -6.44
CA LEU A 10 5.78 5.12 -7.18
C LEU A 10 6.36 4.10 -6.21
N ASP A 11 6.32 2.82 -6.56
CA ASP A 11 7.06 1.80 -5.81
C ASP A 11 8.54 1.81 -6.18
N VAL A 12 9.39 1.44 -5.21
CA VAL A 12 10.80 1.12 -5.46
C VAL A 12 10.91 0.09 -6.60
N GLN A 13 11.82 0.33 -7.55
CA GLN A 13 12.07 -0.45 -8.76
C GLN A 13 10.92 -0.50 -9.78
N ASN A 14 9.89 0.34 -9.61
CA ASN A 14 8.83 0.49 -10.60
C ASN A 14 9.05 1.74 -11.48
N LYS A 15 8.22 1.91 -12.50
CA LYS A 15 8.28 3.03 -13.45
C LYS A 15 6.95 3.77 -13.54
N GLY A 16 7.04 5.07 -13.70
CA GLY A 16 5.90 5.96 -13.93
C GLY A 16 6.14 6.87 -15.13
N THR A 17 5.07 7.48 -15.63
CA THR A 17 5.16 8.44 -16.75
C THR A 17 4.62 9.79 -16.31
N ALA A 18 5.41 10.84 -16.52
CA ALA A 18 4.95 12.23 -16.41
C ALA A 18 4.86 12.86 -17.80
N THR A 19 3.69 13.43 -18.13
CA THR A 19 3.48 14.13 -19.40
C THR A 19 3.39 15.63 -19.16
N VAL A 20 4.35 16.38 -19.71
CA VAL A 20 4.35 17.84 -19.72
C VAL A 20 3.56 18.33 -20.94
N LYS A 21 2.71 19.34 -20.75
CA LYS A 21 1.97 20.00 -21.83
C LYS A 21 2.29 21.48 -21.87
N ILE A 22 2.59 22.00 -23.06
CA ILE A 22 3.04 23.36 -23.29
C ILE A 22 2.06 24.03 -24.27
N PHE A 23 1.43 25.11 -23.81
CA PHE A 23 0.44 25.87 -24.56
C PHE A 23 0.80 27.37 -24.59
N GLY A 24 0.57 28.00 -25.74
CA GLY A 24 0.71 29.44 -25.92
C GLY A 24 -0.42 30.26 -25.28
N ASN A 25 -0.37 31.59 -25.43
CA ASN A 25 -1.30 32.52 -24.76
C ASN A 25 -2.78 32.38 -25.17
N GLN A 26 -3.05 31.75 -26.31
CA GLN A 26 -4.41 31.50 -26.82
C GLN A 26 -4.85 30.03 -26.60
N GLY A 27 -4.11 29.24 -25.82
CA GLY A 27 -4.40 27.83 -25.58
C GLY A 27 -3.95 26.88 -26.71
N ASN A 28 -3.31 27.40 -27.76
CA ASN A 28 -2.76 26.59 -28.84
C ASN A 28 -1.54 25.77 -28.36
N PRO A 29 -1.44 24.47 -28.72
CA PRO A 29 -0.27 23.67 -28.38
C PRO A 29 0.98 24.19 -29.08
N LEU A 30 2.13 24.16 -28.38
CA LEU A 30 3.42 24.56 -28.94
C LEU A 30 4.29 23.33 -29.20
N SER A 31 4.57 23.03 -30.47
CA SER A 31 5.50 21.98 -30.87
C SER A 31 6.96 22.44 -30.80
N ASP A 32 7.87 21.47 -30.79
CA ASP A 32 9.32 21.70 -30.88
C ASP A 32 9.89 22.58 -29.77
N ILE A 33 9.20 22.63 -28.63
CA ILE A 33 9.68 23.30 -27.42
C ILE A 33 10.52 22.31 -26.61
N MET A 34 11.78 22.67 -26.35
CA MET A 34 12.65 21.89 -25.47
C MET A 34 12.16 21.96 -24.03
N VAL A 35 11.94 20.79 -23.44
CA VAL A 35 11.66 20.62 -22.02
C VAL A 35 12.81 19.84 -21.39
N VAL A 36 13.32 20.34 -20.27
CA VAL A 36 14.35 19.68 -19.46
C VAL A 36 13.74 19.24 -18.14
N ALA A 37 13.97 18.00 -17.75
CA ALA A 37 13.56 17.44 -16.46
C ALA A 37 14.79 17.24 -15.57
N LYS A 38 14.76 17.80 -14.36
CA LYS A 38 15.82 17.68 -13.37
C LYS A 38 15.26 17.13 -12.07
N ASN A 39 15.83 16.04 -11.56
CA ASN A 39 15.52 15.53 -10.24
C ASN A 39 16.48 16.14 -9.20
N ASP A 40 15.96 16.57 -8.05
CA ASP A 40 16.78 17.04 -6.93
C ASP A 40 17.52 15.90 -6.21
N LYS A 41 17.02 14.66 -6.32
CA LYS A 41 17.57 13.47 -5.65
C LYS A 41 17.59 12.25 -6.56
N GLU A 42 18.65 12.14 -7.36
CA GLU A 42 18.83 11.04 -8.32
C GLU A 42 18.98 9.65 -7.67
N ASN A 43 19.33 9.59 -6.38
CA ASN A 43 19.35 8.34 -5.61
C ASN A 43 17.94 7.84 -5.25
N ILE A 44 16.93 8.71 -5.21
CA ILE A 44 15.52 8.35 -4.97
C ILE A 44 14.85 7.93 -6.27
N ALA A 45 15.08 8.67 -7.37
CA ALA A 45 14.51 8.35 -8.67
C ALA A 45 15.34 8.92 -9.83
N THR A 46 15.16 8.40 -11.04
CA THR A 46 15.76 8.98 -12.27
C THR A 46 14.69 9.31 -13.30
N VAL A 47 15.01 10.21 -14.22
CA VAL A 47 14.10 10.62 -15.31
C VAL A 47 14.75 10.34 -16.66
N THR A 48 14.06 9.60 -17.53
CA THR A 48 14.55 9.20 -18.86
C THR A 48 13.50 9.41 -19.95
N PRO A 49 13.84 10.10 -21.07
CA PRO A 49 15.02 10.94 -21.22
C PRO A 49 14.97 12.12 -20.24
N ASN A 50 16.09 12.78 -19.91
CA ASN A 50 16.06 13.98 -19.03
C ASN A 50 15.77 15.28 -19.80
N LYS A 51 15.59 15.20 -21.12
CA LYS A 51 15.19 16.32 -21.99
C LYS A 51 14.54 15.81 -23.28
N GLY A 52 13.74 16.64 -23.91
CA GLY A 52 13.25 16.40 -25.27
C GLY A 52 12.33 17.50 -25.78
N LEU A 53 11.87 17.35 -27.02
CA LEU A 53 10.99 18.30 -27.69
C LEU A 53 9.52 17.90 -27.54
N THR A 54 8.64 18.89 -27.41
CA THR A 54 7.19 18.67 -27.49
C THR A 54 6.76 18.25 -28.90
N ASN A 55 5.78 17.36 -28.99
CA ASN A 55 5.15 16.96 -30.26
C ASN A 55 4.16 18.02 -30.78
N SER A 56 3.48 17.73 -31.91
CA SER A 56 2.47 18.61 -32.51
C SER A 56 1.28 18.95 -31.59
N ASN A 57 1.04 18.14 -30.55
CA ASN A 57 0.02 18.39 -29.54
C ASN A 57 0.56 19.19 -28.33
N GLY A 58 1.81 19.66 -28.41
CA GLY A 58 2.46 20.40 -27.34
C GLY A 58 2.85 19.53 -26.16
N GLN A 59 3.07 18.22 -26.35
CA GLN A 59 3.29 17.26 -25.27
C GLN A 59 4.64 16.58 -25.35
N ILE A 60 5.22 16.28 -24.20
CA ILE A 60 6.37 15.38 -24.05
C ILE A 60 6.20 14.51 -22.81
N SER A 61 6.59 13.24 -22.92
CA SER A 61 6.51 12.28 -21.83
C SER A 61 7.89 11.89 -21.32
N PHE A 62 8.00 11.78 -20.00
CA PHE A 62 9.18 11.44 -19.25
C PHE A 62 8.92 10.16 -18.46
N THR A 63 9.80 9.17 -18.56
CA THR A 63 9.75 7.97 -17.71
C THR A 63 10.49 8.25 -16.41
N ILE A 64 9.82 8.08 -15.28
CA ILE A 64 10.37 8.23 -13.94
C ILE A 64 10.61 6.83 -13.38
N ASN A 65 11.85 6.48 -13.06
CA ASN A 65 12.19 5.19 -12.43
C ASN A 65 12.43 5.40 -10.93
N GLY A 66 11.70 4.69 -10.08
CA GLY A 66 11.87 4.74 -8.62
C GLY A 66 13.05 3.86 -8.21
N ILE A 67 14.04 4.43 -7.53
CA ILE A 67 15.28 3.73 -7.17
C ILE A 67 15.25 3.33 -5.69
N SER A 68 14.99 4.29 -4.80
CA SER A 68 14.98 4.05 -3.36
C SER A 68 13.87 4.83 -2.67
N ASN A 69 13.47 4.35 -1.50
CA ASN A 69 12.38 4.92 -0.72
C ASN A 69 12.70 6.36 -0.31
N GLY A 70 11.77 7.28 -0.54
CA GLY A 70 11.94 8.68 -0.14
C GLY A 70 11.10 9.66 -0.94
N ILE A 71 11.40 10.95 -0.76
CA ILE A 71 10.70 12.06 -1.41
C ILE A 71 11.70 12.85 -2.25
N ALA A 72 11.32 13.12 -3.49
CA ALA A 72 12.08 13.91 -4.46
C ALA A 72 11.17 14.93 -5.17
N ILE A 73 11.77 15.90 -5.82
CA ILE A 73 11.09 16.91 -6.63
C ILE A 73 11.70 16.90 -8.02
N ILE A 74 10.87 16.64 -9.02
CA ILE A 74 11.28 16.75 -10.43
C ILE A 74 10.85 18.12 -10.92
N THR A 75 11.82 18.93 -11.33
CA THR A 75 11.58 20.24 -11.93
C THR A 75 11.59 20.10 -13.45
N PHE A 76 10.53 20.54 -14.10
CA PHE A 76 10.45 20.65 -15.56
C PHE A 76 10.62 22.11 -15.96
N THR A 77 11.52 22.37 -16.91
CA THR A 77 11.81 23.73 -17.40
C THR A 77 11.66 23.79 -18.91
N ALA A 78 10.97 24.82 -19.39
CA ALA A 78 10.81 25.12 -20.82
C ALA A 78 10.92 26.64 -21.01
N ASN A 79 11.96 27.12 -21.70
CA ASN A 79 12.26 28.56 -21.81
C ASN A 79 12.34 29.23 -20.42
N THR A 80 11.49 30.23 -20.15
CA THR A 80 11.41 30.95 -18.85
C THR A 80 10.42 30.31 -17.87
N LEU A 81 9.81 29.18 -18.23
CA LEU A 81 8.76 28.53 -17.46
C LEU A 81 9.34 27.35 -16.69
N SER A 82 8.86 27.19 -15.46
CA SER A 82 9.24 26.09 -14.60
C SER A 82 8.05 25.61 -13.79
N ASP A 83 7.94 24.30 -13.62
CA ASP A 83 6.98 23.67 -12.72
C ASP A 83 7.62 22.44 -12.06
N THR A 84 7.03 21.99 -10.95
CA THR A 84 7.57 20.91 -10.13
C THR A 84 6.57 19.78 -9.95
N LEU A 85 7.06 18.55 -10.01
CA LEU A 85 6.34 17.34 -9.66
C LEU A 85 6.89 16.78 -8.34
N PRO A 86 6.14 16.88 -7.23
CA PRO A 86 6.45 16.16 -6.00
C PRO A 86 6.31 14.65 -6.22
N LEU A 87 7.39 13.92 -5.99
CA LEU A 87 7.49 12.47 -6.13
C LEU A 87 7.71 11.83 -4.77
N THR A 88 6.91 10.82 -4.45
CA THR A 88 7.17 9.91 -3.31
C THR A 88 7.42 8.51 -3.83
N VAL A 89 8.59 7.96 -3.54
CA VAL A 89 8.92 6.56 -3.82
C VAL A 89 8.74 5.76 -2.53
N VAL A 90 7.88 4.75 -2.56
CA VAL A 90 7.48 3.92 -1.41
C VAL A 90 7.96 2.48 -1.55
N SER A 91 8.05 1.78 -0.43
CA SER A 91 8.35 0.35 -0.36
C SER A 91 7.51 -0.31 0.72
N ASN A 92 7.46 -1.64 0.74
CA ASN A 92 6.87 -2.36 1.87
C ASN A 92 7.69 -2.08 3.15
N ILE A 93 7.03 -1.53 4.17
CA ILE A 93 7.58 -1.19 5.48
C ILE A 93 6.94 -2.02 6.61
N ALA A 94 6.07 -2.97 6.30
CA ALA A 94 5.52 -3.88 7.29
C ALA A 94 6.59 -4.75 8.00
N PRO A 95 7.65 -5.24 7.35
CA PRO A 95 8.65 -6.10 8.00
C PRO A 95 9.42 -5.46 9.17
N CYS A 96 9.44 -4.13 9.28
CA CYS A 96 10.03 -3.44 10.43
C CYS A 96 9.03 -3.03 11.51
N ALA A 97 7.76 -3.38 11.35
CA ALA A 97 6.77 -3.24 12.39
C ALA A 97 6.77 -4.46 13.33
N MET A 98 6.42 -4.23 14.59
CA MET A 98 6.06 -5.31 15.49
C MET A 98 4.59 -5.68 15.26
N ALA A 99 4.34 -6.91 14.84
CA ALA A 99 2.99 -7.42 14.65
C ALA A 99 2.37 -7.93 15.95
N SER A 100 1.08 -7.63 16.14
CA SER A 100 0.27 -8.14 17.25
C SER A 100 -1.17 -8.38 16.79
N SER A 101 -1.92 -9.17 17.56
CA SER A 101 -3.34 -9.43 17.28
C SER A 101 -4.13 -9.63 18.57
N SER A 102 -5.46 -9.66 18.45
CA SER A 102 -6.39 -10.00 19.53
C SER A 102 -6.30 -11.45 20.03
N GLY A 103 -5.32 -12.21 19.55
CA GLY A 103 -5.13 -13.62 19.82
C GLY A 103 -5.46 -14.49 18.60
N GLY A 104 -5.17 -15.78 18.75
CA GLY A 104 -5.30 -16.76 17.68
C GLY A 104 -4.06 -17.64 17.63
N GLY A 105 -3.43 -17.72 16.46
CA GLY A 105 -2.25 -18.55 16.27
C GLY A 105 -1.06 -18.16 17.15
N ARG A 106 -0.20 -19.15 17.41
CA ARG A 106 1.00 -19.06 18.24
C ARG A 106 2.16 -19.72 17.50
N ASN A 107 3.39 -19.41 17.90
CA ASN A 107 4.61 -20.02 17.35
C ASN A 107 4.69 -19.86 15.82
N SER A 108 4.59 -20.97 15.08
CA SER A 108 4.56 -21.02 13.61
C SER A 108 3.34 -20.36 12.98
N PHE A 109 2.32 -20.02 13.78
CA PHE A 109 1.13 -19.29 13.34
C PHE A 109 0.96 -17.97 14.11
N GLY A 110 2.03 -17.44 14.71
CA GLY A 110 1.97 -16.22 15.51
C GLY A 110 1.77 -14.95 14.67
N PRO A 111 1.44 -13.80 15.29
CA PRO A 111 1.19 -12.55 14.57
C PRO A 111 2.33 -12.11 13.64
N LYS A 112 3.58 -12.45 13.98
CA LYS A 112 4.77 -12.14 13.18
C LYS A 112 4.75 -12.76 11.78
N MET A 113 3.94 -13.80 11.55
CA MET A 113 3.80 -14.40 10.22
C MET A 113 3.11 -13.43 9.24
N MET A 114 2.28 -12.51 9.73
CA MET A 114 1.59 -11.53 8.88
C MET A 114 2.51 -10.46 8.28
N ASN A 115 3.79 -10.42 8.62
CA ASN A 115 4.71 -9.41 8.11
C ASN A 115 6.14 -9.95 8.06
N ASP A 116 6.30 -11.26 7.86
CA ASP A 116 7.60 -11.91 7.79
C ASP A 116 8.22 -11.83 6.39
N GLY A 117 7.50 -11.27 5.42
CA GLY A 117 7.93 -11.14 4.03
C GLY A 117 7.82 -12.43 3.23
N LYS A 118 7.14 -13.45 3.77
CA LYS A 118 6.79 -14.66 3.05
C LYS A 118 5.41 -14.50 2.45
N GLU A 119 5.28 -14.89 1.20
CA GLU A 119 4.03 -14.73 0.47
C GLU A 119 3.12 -15.93 0.74
N LYS A 120 1.89 -15.86 0.26
CA LYS A 120 0.89 -16.92 0.34
C LYS A 120 1.40 -18.32 -0.03
N ASP A 121 2.23 -18.42 -1.07
CA ASP A 121 2.81 -19.68 -1.58
C ASP A 121 3.76 -20.37 -0.58
N ASP A 122 4.31 -19.61 0.38
CA ASP A 122 5.18 -20.16 1.43
C ASP A 122 4.39 -20.83 2.57
N CYS A 123 3.06 -20.72 2.56
CA CYS A 123 2.16 -21.26 3.58
C CYS A 123 2.51 -20.87 5.02
N SER A 124 3.09 -19.67 5.16
CA SER A 124 3.31 -18.98 6.42
C SER A 124 2.11 -18.08 6.71
N TYR A 125 1.43 -18.27 7.84
CA TYR A 125 0.23 -17.47 8.11
C TYR A 125 -0.06 -17.27 9.59
N HIS A 126 -0.79 -16.21 9.90
CA HIS A 126 -1.45 -16.03 11.19
C HIS A 126 -2.95 -16.25 11.05
N TRP A 127 -3.54 -17.00 11.97
CA TRP A 127 -4.99 -17.01 12.14
C TRP A 127 -5.40 -16.15 13.33
N VAL A 128 -6.45 -15.36 13.17
CA VAL A 128 -6.90 -14.42 14.20
C VAL A 128 -8.16 -14.92 14.85
N LYS A 129 -8.18 -15.09 16.18
CA LYS A 129 -9.35 -15.62 16.88
C LYS A 129 -10.54 -14.67 16.77
N THR A 130 -11.61 -15.11 16.09
CA THR A 130 -12.92 -14.44 16.13
C THR A 130 -13.86 -15.25 17.01
N ARG A 131 -14.55 -14.61 17.96
CA ARG A 131 -15.63 -15.28 18.70
C ARG A 131 -16.89 -15.20 17.85
N ASN A 132 -17.32 -16.33 17.33
CA ASN A 132 -18.41 -16.46 16.36
C ASN A 132 -19.79 -16.70 16.99
N GLU A 133 -19.98 -16.27 18.23
CA GLU A 133 -21.28 -16.36 18.88
C GLU A 133 -22.21 -15.24 18.37
N VAL A 134 -23.43 -15.61 17.97
CA VAL A 134 -24.49 -14.68 17.59
C VAL A 134 -24.70 -13.67 18.73
N GLY A 135 -24.54 -12.37 18.43
CA GLY A 135 -24.72 -11.28 19.38
C GLY A 135 -23.44 -10.78 20.09
N GLN A 136 -22.28 -11.42 19.89
CA GLN A 136 -21.02 -10.91 20.46
C GLN A 136 -20.37 -9.84 19.56
N LYS A 137 -19.84 -8.78 20.18
CA LYS A 137 -19.19 -7.66 19.49
C LYS A 137 -17.95 -8.15 18.75
N LYS A 138 -17.90 -7.94 17.42
CA LYS A 138 -16.72 -8.13 16.57
C LYS A 138 -15.54 -7.32 17.13
N ASN A 139 -14.73 -7.96 17.97
CA ASN A 139 -13.61 -7.30 18.66
C ASN A 139 -12.25 -7.81 18.21
N ALA A 140 -12.20 -8.76 17.26
CA ALA A 140 -10.95 -9.25 16.73
C ALA A 140 -10.21 -8.12 15.98
N TRP A 141 -8.88 -8.13 16.09
CA TRP A 141 -8.01 -7.14 15.47
C TRP A 141 -6.62 -7.70 15.18
N ILE A 142 -5.96 -7.10 14.19
CA ILE A 142 -4.53 -7.24 13.88
C ILE A 142 -3.90 -5.85 13.87
N ARG A 143 -2.62 -5.74 14.23
CA ARG A 143 -1.94 -4.46 14.41
C ARG A 143 -0.47 -4.56 14.03
N LEU A 144 0.04 -3.48 13.46
CA LEU A 144 1.46 -3.24 13.21
C LEU A 144 1.89 -1.97 13.96
N ASP A 145 3.01 -2.07 14.69
CA ASP A 145 3.61 -0.98 15.46
C ASP A 145 5.03 -0.68 14.99
N TRP A 146 5.31 0.57 14.62
CA TRP A 146 6.65 1.05 14.29
C TRP A 146 7.27 1.80 15.48
N ASN A 147 8.58 1.63 15.64
CA ASN A 147 9.33 2.32 16.70
C ASN A 147 9.39 3.85 16.49
N ARG A 148 9.30 4.31 15.23
CA ARG A 148 9.26 5.71 14.78
C ARG A 148 8.02 5.97 13.94
N ALA A 149 7.68 7.24 13.76
CA ALA A 149 6.59 7.61 12.86
C ALA A 149 6.95 7.28 11.40
N VAL A 150 5.98 6.74 10.67
CA VAL A 150 6.04 6.40 9.26
C VAL A 150 4.87 7.07 8.53
N THR A 151 5.03 7.38 7.25
CA THR A 151 3.99 7.90 6.37
C THR A 151 3.51 6.81 5.44
N LEU A 152 2.24 6.45 5.55
CA LEU A 152 1.60 5.34 4.85
C LEU A 152 0.79 5.86 3.67
N THR A 153 0.76 5.11 2.56
CA THR A 153 -0.02 5.48 1.37
C THR A 153 -1.04 4.41 0.99
N ARG A 154 -0.65 3.13 1.10
CA ARG A 154 -1.51 1.97 0.80
C ARG A 154 -1.04 0.73 1.53
N MET A 155 -1.86 -0.30 1.53
CA MET A 155 -1.52 -1.62 2.06
C MET A 155 -2.18 -2.72 1.23
N THR A 156 -1.62 -3.92 1.31
CA THR A 156 -2.25 -5.14 0.80
C THR A 156 -2.26 -6.19 1.90
N ILE A 157 -3.34 -6.95 2.02
CA ILE A 157 -3.43 -8.07 2.97
C ILE A 157 -3.72 -9.33 2.18
N GLN A 158 -2.76 -10.25 2.16
CA GLN A 158 -2.94 -11.57 1.58
C GLN A 158 -3.72 -12.45 2.54
N THR A 159 -4.80 -13.03 2.04
CA THR A 159 -5.70 -13.90 2.78
C THR A 159 -6.24 -14.96 1.86
N THR A 160 -6.79 -16.05 2.38
CA THR A 160 -7.42 -17.07 1.53
C THR A 160 -8.56 -16.48 0.68
N ASP A 161 -8.78 -17.04 -0.50
CA ASP A 161 -10.08 -17.01 -1.16
C ASP A 161 -11.11 -17.87 -0.39
N CYS A 162 -12.29 -18.12 -0.97
CA CYS A 162 -13.32 -18.93 -0.31
C CYS A 162 -12.94 -20.41 -0.15
N ASN A 163 -12.12 -20.98 -1.03
CA ASN A 163 -11.81 -22.42 -1.06
C ASN A 163 -10.31 -22.70 -1.03
N GLU A 164 -9.50 -21.71 -0.72
CA GLU A 164 -8.05 -21.83 -0.78
C GLU A 164 -7.49 -22.46 0.49
N SER A 165 -6.56 -23.38 0.31
CA SER A 165 -5.87 -24.09 1.37
C SER A 165 -4.40 -24.26 1.01
N CYS A 166 -3.57 -24.29 2.04
CA CYS A 166 -2.14 -24.60 1.96
C CYS A 166 -1.81 -26.08 2.18
N GLY A 167 -2.78 -26.85 2.65
CA GLY A 167 -2.69 -28.31 2.78
C GLY A 167 -3.69 -29.01 1.86
N GLU A 168 -3.41 -30.27 1.54
CA GLU A 168 -4.23 -31.06 0.59
C GLU A 168 -5.56 -31.53 1.20
N ASP A 169 -5.56 -31.92 2.47
CA ASP A 169 -6.72 -32.44 3.19
C ASP A 169 -6.69 -32.10 4.68
N SER A 170 -7.76 -32.38 5.42
CA SER A 170 -7.89 -32.01 6.84
C SER A 170 -6.88 -32.65 7.80
N ASP A 171 -6.14 -33.67 7.36
CA ASP A 171 -5.10 -34.32 8.15
C ASP A 171 -3.74 -33.63 7.98
N ASP A 172 -3.58 -32.82 6.93
CA ASP A 172 -2.41 -31.97 6.73
C ASP A 172 -2.38 -30.84 7.79
N PRO A 173 -1.27 -30.67 8.54
CA PRO A 173 -1.14 -29.60 9.52
C PRO A 173 -1.23 -28.17 8.94
N PHE A 174 -1.09 -28.01 7.62
CA PHE A 174 -1.24 -26.75 6.90
C PHE A 174 -2.60 -26.58 6.23
N TYR A 175 -3.51 -27.54 6.38
CA TYR A 175 -4.85 -27.43 5.84
C TYR A 175 -5.60 -26.24 6.43
N ILE A 176 -6.26 -25.51 5.55
CA ILE A 176 -7.10 -24.37 5.92
C ILE A 176 -8.53 -24.69 5.50
N ASP A 177 -9.43 -24.75 6.48
CA ASP A 177 -10.85 -24.90 6.17
C ASP A 177 -11.32 -23.77 5.24
N PRO A 178 -12.16 -24.07 4.23
CA PRO A 178 -12.79 -23.08 3.38
C PRO A 178 -13.48 -21.97 4.19
N GLY A 179 -13.53 -20.76 3.63
CA GLY A 179 -14.28 -19.63 4.19
C GLY A 179 -13.58 -18.84 5.29
N ARG A 180 -12.27 -19.07 5.49
CA ARG A 180 -11.46 -18.36 6.50
C ARG A 180 -10.79 -17.09 5.98
N ASN A 181 -11.36 -16.45 4.97
CA ASN A 181 -10.80 -15.23 4.42
C ASN A 181 -10.94 -14.04 5.39
N LEU A 182 -10.13 -12.99 5.25
CA LEU A 182 -10.33 -11.70 5.90
C LEU A 182 -11.27 -10.86 5.02
N GLY A 183 -12.58 -10.98 5.20
CA GLY A 183 -13.54 -10.31 4.30
C GLY A 183 -14.00 -8.92 4.73
N ASN A 184 -13.84 -8.55 6.00
CA ASN A 184 -14.31 -7.27 6.53
C ASN A 184 -13.34 -6.73 7.57
N GLY A 185 -13.24 -5.41 7.68
CA GLY A 185 -12.43 -4.77 8.71
C GLY A 185 -12.48 -3.24 8.67
N LEU A 186 -12.38 -2.62 9.85
CA LEU A 186 -12.17 -1.18 10.01
C LEU A 186 -10.68 -0.88 9.99
N VAL A 187 -10.24 -0.04 9.05
CA VAL A 187 -8.86 0.42 8.96
C VAL A 187 -8.68 1.62 9.87
N GLN A 188 -7.74 1.52 10.81
CA GLN A 188 -7.48 2.58 11.77
C GLN A 188 -5.99 2.86 11.92
N TYR A 189 -5.66 4.11 12.19
CA TYR A 189 -4.30 4.55 12.54
C TYR A 189 -4.27 5.18 13.93
N LEU A 190 -3.11 5.10 14.57
CA LEU A 190 -2.87 5.76 15.84
C LEU A 190 -2.58 7.24 15.60
N SER A 191 -3.31 8.12 16.26
CA SER A 191 -3.13 9.57 16.14
C SER A 191 -1.81 10.04 16.77
N ALA A 192 -1.45 11.30 16.53
CA ALA A 192 -0.23 11.90 17.07
C ALA A 192 -0.15 11.90 18.62
N ASP A 193 -1.30 11.85 19.31
CA ASP A 193 -1.36 11.73 20.77
C ASP A 193 -0.94 10.36 21.32
N ALA A 194 -0.66 9.39 20.44
CA ALA A 194 -0.33 8.01 20.75
C ALA A 194 -1.39 7.24 21.59
N MET A 195 -2.62 7.74 21.68
CA MET A 195 -3.72 7.14 22.47
C MET A 195 -4.98 6.92 21.64
N THR A 196 -5.30 7.87 20.75
CA THR A 196 -6.54 7.87 19.98
C THR A 196 -6.37 7.07 18.69
N TRP A 197 -7.29 6.14 18.44
CA TRP A 197 -7.39 5.44 17.17
C TRP A 197 -8.40 6.15 16.27
N VAL A 198 -7.95 6.59 15.11
CA VAL A 198 -8.77 7.26 14.11
C VAL A 198 -9.10 6.25 13.02
N THR A 199 -10.38 6.12 12.67
CA THR A 199 -10.82 5.32 11.51
C THR A 199 -10.55 6.11 10.24
N ASP A 200 -9.86 5.49 9.28
CA ASP A 200 -9.72 6.04 7.94
C ASP A 200 -10.92 5.61 7.08
N ASP A 201 -11.13 4.30 6.94
CA ASP A 201 -12.29 3.71 6.25
C ASP A 201 -12.50 2.24 6.66
N GLU A 202 -13.37 1.53 5.95
CA GLU A 202 -13.59 0.08 6.06
C GLU A 202 -13.56 -0.64 4.71
N PHE A 203 -13.19 -1.92 4.74
CA PHE A 203 -13.42 -2.85 3.63
C PHE A 203 -14.48 -3.87 4.05
N VAL A 204 -15.35 -4.25 3.10
CA VAL A 204 -16.57 -5.01 3.40
C VAL A 204 -16.84 -6.03 2.31
N LYS A 205 -17.10 -7.28 2.73
CA LYS A 205 -17.39 -8.42 1.85
C LYS A 205 -16.31 -8.73 0.81
N GLU A 206 -15.06 -8.37 1.07
CA GLU A 206 -13.93 -8.72 0.22
C GLU A 206 -13.77 -10.25 0.14
N ILE A 207 -13.34 -10.73 -1.03
CA ILE A 207 -12.99 -12.13 -1.27
C ILE A 207 -11.59 -12.13 -1.85
N GLY A 208 -10.70 -12.91 -1.24
CA GLY A 208 -9.28 -12.92 -1.58
C GLY A 208 -8.53 -11.73 -1.00
N ASP A 209 -7.38 -11.45 -1.61
CA ASP A 209 -6.45 -10.43 -1.14
C ASP A 209 -7.09 -9.05 -1.13
N ILE A 210 -6.84 -8.30 -0.07
CA ILE A 210 -7.37 -6.94 0.11
C ILE A 210 -6.34 -5.94 -0.39
N GLU A 211 -6.75 -5.05 -1.28
CA GLU A 211 -6.01 -3.85 -1.63
C GLU A 211 -6.67 -2.63 -0.99
N TYR A 212 -5.90 -1.83 -0.26
CA TYR A 212 -6.43 -0.64 0.41
C TYR A 212 -5.53 0.57 0.20
N SER A 213 -6.12 1.67 -0.24
CA SER A 213 -5.44 2.97 -0.35
C SER A 213 -5.98 3.92 0.71
N PHE A 214 -5.09 4.57 1.46
CA PHE A 214 -5.51 5.59 2.41
C PHE A 214 -6.03 6.82 1.67
N THR A 215 -7.05 7.48 2.23
CA THR A 215 -7.67 8.68 1.63
C THR A 215 -6.68 9.82 1.37
N LYS A 216 -5.62 9.87 2.19
CA LYS A 216 -4.46 10.72 2.07
C LYS A 216 -3.27 10.04 2.74
N PRO A 217 -2.02 10.45 2.48
CA PRO A 217 -0.88 9.94 3.22
C PRO A 217 -1.06 10.14 4.74
N ILE A 218 -0.87 9.08 5.52
CA ILE A 218 -1.06 9.08 6.97
C ILE A 218 0.28 8.95 7.68
N THR A 219 0.66 9.95 8.47
CA THR A 219 1.80 9.84 9.38
C THR A 219 1.36 9.27 10.72
N THR A 220 1.86 8.07 11.07
CA THR A 220 1.48 7.37 12.31
C THR A 220 2.62 6.49 12.83
N ARG A 221 2.48 5.98 14.06
CA ARG A 221 3.35 4.94 14.63
C ARG A 221 2.69 3.57 14.65
N ALA A 222 1.40 3.46 14.35
CA ALA A 222 0.72 2.18 14.34
C ALA A 222 -0.54 2.20 13.46
N ILE A 223 -0.82 1.05 12.85
CA ILE A 223 -2.10 0.78 12.21
C ILE A 223 -2.71 -0.48 12.77
N ARG A 224 -4.04 -0.58 12.69
CA ARG A 224 -4.75 -1.82 12.99
C ARG A 224 -5.93 -2.00 12.08
N ILE A 225 -6.30 -3.26 11.87
CA ILE A 225 -7.60 -3.63 11.34
C ILE A 225 -8.44 -4.13 12.51
N ARG A 226 -9.60 -3.52 12.75
CA ARG A 226 -10.51 -3.91 13.84
C ARG A 226 -11.80 -4.48 13.29
N ARG A 227 -12.52 -5.24 14.12
CA ARG A 227 -13.82 -5.84 13.79
C ARG A 227 -13.73 -6.83 12.63
N ILE A 228 -12.58 -7.50 12.55
CA ILE A 228 -12.33 -8.43 11.47
C ILE A 228 -13.32 -9.59 11.49
N SER A 229 -13.77 -9.99 10.32
CA SER A 229 -14.59 -11.19 10.14
C SER A 229 -14.48 -11.72 8.71
N PRO A 230 -14.65 -13.03 8.49
CA PRO A 230 -14.76 -13.57 7.15
C PRO A 230 -15.90 -12.99 6.33
N SER A 231 -15.78 -13.11 5.01
CA SER A 231 -16.82 -12.68 4.10
C SER A 231 -18.00 -13.63 4.17
N ALA A 232 -19.20 -13.07 4.35
CA ALA A 232 -20.44 -13.84 4.28
C ALA A 232 -20.70 -14.43 2.87
N GLY A 233 -19.93 -14.00 1.86
CA GLY A 233 -19.97 -14.59 0.52
C GLY A 233 -19.28 -15.95 0.42
N CYS A 234 -18.37 -16.27 1.35
CA CYS A 234 -17.70 -17.57 1.38
C CYS A 234 -18.50 -18.58 2.21
N LYS A 235 -18.55 -19.82 1.74
CA LYS A 235 -19.08 -20.96 2.51
C LYS A 235 -17.94 -21.58 3.33
N GLY A 236 -18.29 -22.32 4.39
CA GLY A 236 -17.32 -23.00 5.24
C GLY A 236 -17.15 -22.33 6.61
N GLN A 237 -15.97 -22.41 7.19
CA GLN A 237 -15.66 -21.87 8.50
C GLN A 237 -15.72 -20.34 8.49
N GLN A 238 -16.82 -19.78 8.97
CA GLN A 238 -17.02 -18.33 9.07
C GLN A 238 -16.25 -17.68 10.24
N SER A 239 -15.20 -18.32 10.75
CA SER A 239 -14.44 -17.90 11.93
C SER A 239 -12.94 -18.00 11.70
N ASN A 240 -12.17 -17.35 12.57
CA ASN A 240 -10.72 -17.43 12.62
C ASN A 240 -10.04 -17.08 11.28
N PRO A 241 -10.24 -15.85 10.75
CA PRO A 241 -9.67 -15.44 9.47
C PRO A 241 -8.16 -15.58 9.44
N ILE A 242 -7.64 -15.82 8.24
CA ILE A 242 -6.23 -16.06 7.94
C ILE A 242 -5.62 -14.80 7.33
N VAL A 243 -4.38 -14.51 7.70
CA VAL A 243 -3.53 -13.51 7.05
C VAL A 243 -2.19 -14.15 6.77
N PHE A 244 -1.85 -14.26 5.49
CA PHE A 244 -0.54 -14.74 5.05
C PHE A 244 0.49 -13.65 5.21
N GLU A 245 0.31 -12.53 4.51
CA GLU A 245 1.24 -11.39 4.52
C GLU A 245 0.46 -10.08 4.46
N TRP A 246 0.83 -9.13 5.30
CA TRP A 246 0.30 -7.77 5.34
C TRP A 246 1.40 -6.82 4.96
N LYS A 247 1.35 -6.34 3.72
CA LYS A 247 2.29 -5.34 3.20
C LYS A 247 1.73 -3.96 3.42
N VAL A 248 2.59 -3.04 3.85
CA VAL A 248 2.23 -1.64 4.07
C VAL A 248 3.24 -0.79 3.32
N TYR A 249 2.79 0.05 2.40
CA TYR A 249 3.65 0.87 1.56
C TYR A 249 3.74 2.28 2.12
N GLY A 250 4.96 2.74 2.35
CA GLY A 250 5.20 4.03 2.99
C GLY A 250 6.66 4.42 3.08
N THR A 251 6.95 5.47 3.84
CA THR A 251 8.28 6.02 4.12
C THR A 251 8.46 6.30 5.63
N PRO A 252 9.69 6.34 6.18
CA PRO A 252 10.94 5.88 5.56
C PRO A 252 10.98 4.35 5.41
N SER A 253 11.93 3.84 4.64
CA SER A 253 12.21 2.40 4.56
C SER A 253 12.56 1.80 5.92
N CYS A 254 12.45 0.46 6.00
CA CYS A 254 12.91 -0.32 7.15
C CYS A 254 14.45 -0.30 7.35
N LYS A 255 15.19 0.12 6.33
CA LYS A 255 16.64 0.30 6.32
C LYS A 255 16.97 1.78 6.25
#